data_AF-A0A933VD23-F1
#
_entry.id   AF-A0A933VD23-F1
#
_cell.length_a   1.000
_cell.length_b   1.000
_cell.length_c   1.000
_cell.angle_alpha   90.00
_cell.angle_beta   90.00
_cell.angle_gamma   90.00
#
_symmetry.space_group_name_H-M   'P 1'
#
loop_
_entity.id
_entity.type
_entity.pdbx_description
1 polymer ?
#
loop_
_entity_poly.entity_id
_entity_poly.type
_entity_poly.pdbx_seq_one_letter_code
_entity_poly.pdbx_strand_id
1 'polypeptide(L)'
;MKGPFRPLRIFLCHCSEDKPAVRKLYEQLKSSGTNPWLDEENLLPGQQWKQEIPKAVRKSDIVLVCLSPKAITKSGYVQKEIRFALDIAEEKPEDTIFLIPVKLEECEVPQRLADLQWVNLFEPQGFQRLLRALKKGAESLNIKI
;
A
#
# COMPACT_ATOMS: atom_id res chain seq x y z
N MET A 1 -18.69 19.62 -6.45
CA MET A 1 -17.42 20.33 -6.17
C MET A 1 -16.29 19.42 -6.64
N LYS A 2 -15.37 19.89 -7.49
CA LYS A 2 -14.23 19.06 -7.94
C LYS A 2 -13.24 18.95 -6.77
N GLY A 3 -12.89 17.72 -6.37
CA GLY A 3 -11.89 17.47 -5.33
C GLY A 3 -10.52 18.08 -5.69
N PRO A 4 -9.60 18.22 -4.72
CA PRO A 4 -8.30 18.81 -4.96
C PRO A 4 -7.55 18.04 -6.06
N PHE A 5 -6.97 18.78 -7.02
CA PHE A 5 -6.04 18.24 -8.01
C PHE A 5 -4.74 17.82 -7.30
N ARG A 6 -4.71 16.61 -6.76
CA ARG A 6 -3.49 15.99 -6.27
C ARG A 6 -3.44 14.52 -6.67
N PRO A 7 -2.25 13.94 -6.91
CA PRO A 7 -2.13 12.51 -7.14
C PRO A 7 -2.66 11.68 -5.97
N LEU A 8 -3.10 10.46 -6.27
CA LEU A 8 -3.48 9.47 -5.26
C LEU A 8 -2.25 9.10 -4.42
N ARG A 9 -2.32 9.26 -3.10
CA ARG A 9 -1.22 8.96 -2.19
C ARG A 9 -1.29 7.51 -1.77
N ILE A 10 -0.23 6.75 -2.05
CA ILE A 10 -0.22 5.30 -1.82
C ILE A 10 0.93 4.97 -0.87
N PHE A 11 0.65 4.35 0.27
CA PHE A 11 1.70 3.86 1.16
C PHE A 11 2.09 2.42 0.82
N LEU A 12 3.39 2.14 0.68
CA LEU A 12 3.91 0.79 0.39
C LEU A 12 4.42 0.12 1.67
N CYS A 13 3.55 -0.63 2.35
CA CYS A 13 3.92 -1.43 3.52
C CYS A 13 4.61 -2.71 3.05
N HIS A 14 5.85 -2.92 3.47
CA HIS A 14 6.67 -4.05 3.03
C HIS A 14 7.73 -4.40 4.07
N CYS A 15 8.34 -5.58 3.95
CA CYS A 15 9.56 -5.87 4.70
C CYS A 15 10.80 -5.45 3.92
N SER A 16 11.88 -5.12 4.62
CA SER A 16 13.16 -4.68 4.02
C SER A 16 13.69 -5.60 2.92
N GLU A 17 13.38 -6.89 2.97
CA GLU A 17 13.84 -7.91 2.03
C GLU A 17 13.11 -7.85 0.69
N ASP A 18 11.93 -7.22 0.66
CA ASP A 18 11.09 -7.07 -0.53
C ASP A 18 11.45 -5.82 -1.34
N LYS A 19 12.37 -4.99 -0.84
CA LYS A 19 12.78 -3.72 -1.47
C LYS A 19 13.02 -3.81 -2.98
N PRO A 20 13.70 -4.83 -3.53
CA PRO A 20 13.88 -4.93 -4.97
C PRO A 20 12.57 -5.02 -5.77
N ALA A 21 11.57 -5.75 -5.27
CA ALA A 21 10.28 -5.89 -5.92
C ALA A 21 9.39 -4.65 -5.67
N VAL A 22 9.42 -4.12 -4.45
CA VAL A 22 8.65 -2.93 -4.06
C VAL A 22 9.13 -1.67 -4.80
N ARG A 23 10.44 -1.55 -5.09
CA ARG A 23 10.97 -0.45 -5.90
C ARG A 23 10.43 -0.48 -7.34
N LYS A 24 10.31 -1.67 -7.94
CA LYS A 24 9.68 -1.80 -9.26
C LYS A 24 8.23 -1.36 -9.22
N LEU A 25 7.48 -1.79 -8.21
CA LEU A 25 6.09 -1.37 -8.00
C LEU A 25 5.98 0.15 -7.79
N TYR A 26 6.86 0.74 -6.98
CA TYR A 26 6.93 2.18 -6.73
C TYR A 26 7.07 2.96 -8.05
N GLU A 27 8.02 2.58 -8.91
CA GLU A 27 8.21 3.24 -10.20
C GLU A 27 7.00 3.06 -11.13
N GLN A 28 6.40 1.87 -11.18
CA GLN A 28 5.20 1.63 -11.97
C GLN A 28 4.01 2.50 -11.49
N LEU A 29 3.82 2.61 -10.18
CA LEU A 29 2.78 3.47 -9.59
C LEU A 29 3.02 4.95 -9.90
N LYS A 30 4.27 5.41 -9.73
CA LYS A 30 4.66 6.79 -10.02
C LYS A 30 4.47 7.14 -11.50
N SER A 31 4.86 6.25 -12.41
CA SER A 31 4.65 6.41 -13.85
C SER A 31 3.18 6.42 -14.25
N SER A 32 2.31 5.85 -13.42
CA SER A 32 0.85 5.83 -13.60
C SER A 32 0.16 7.07 -13.02
N GLY A 33 0.90 8.12 -12.64
CA GLY A 33 0.32 9.39 -12.15
C GLY A 33 -0.09 9.37 -10.67
N THR A 34 0.32 8.37 -9.89
CA THR A 34 0.10 8.33 -8.44
C THR A 34 1.29 8.93 -7.68
N ASN A 35 1.13 9.16 -6.37
CA ASN A 35 2.18 9.59 -5.46
C ASN A 35 2.46 8.49 -4.43
N PRO A 36 3.21 7.44 -4.81
CA PRO A 36 3.59 6.39 -3.88
C PRO A 36 4.58 6.91 -2.84
N TRP A 37 4.51 6.33 -1.64
CA TRP A 37 5.40 6.59 -0.52
C TRP A 37 6.13 5.29 -0.17
N LEU A 38 7.46 5.33 -0.24
CA LEU A 38 8.37 4.26 0.10
C LEU A 38 9.41 4.80 1.10
N ASP A 39 9.66 4.05 2.16
CA ASP A 39 10.56 4.48 3.25
C ASP A 39 11.97 4.85 2.74
N GLU A 40 12.50 4.07 1.81
CA GLU A 40 13.81 4.28 1.17
C GLU A 40 13.88 5.58 0.36
N GLU A 41 12.77 6.03 -0.22
CA GLU A 41 12.70 7.20 -1.10
C GLU A 41 12.26 8.46 -0.35
N ASN A 42 11.45 8.31 0.70
CA ASN A 42 10.73 9.41 1.32
C ASN A 42 11.16 9.71 2.76
N LEU A 43 11.86 8.81 3.45
CA LEU A 43 12.49 9.14 4.73
C LEU A 43 13.82 9.85 4.50
N LEU A 44 13.95 11.05 5.06
CA LEU A 44 15.20 11.79 5.02
C LEU A 44 16.16 11.33 6.14
N PRO A 45 17.49 11.33 5.89
CA PRO A 45 18.47 11.11 6.92
C PRO A 45 18.24 12.04 8.13
N GLY A 46 18.19 11.44 9.33
CA GLY A 46 17.90 12.16 10.58
C GLY A 46 16.43 12.14 11.02
N GLN A 47 15.49 11.73 10.16
CA GLN A 47 14.10 11.52 10.58
C GLN A 47 13.95 10.25 11.42
N GLN A 48 13.09 10.33 12.44
CA GLN A 48 12.73 9.16 13.24
C GLN A 48 11.64 8.37 12.52
N TRP A 49 12.02 7.24 11.93
CA TRP A 49 11.11 6.33 11.21
C TRP A 49 9.87 5.93 12.02
N LYS A 50 10.02 5.72 13.35
CA LYS A 50 8.92 5.40 14.27
C LYS A 50 7.83 6.48 14.33
N GLN A 51 8.16 7.71 13.95
CA GLN A 51 7.22 8.84 13.92
C GLN A 51 6.70 9.10 12.51
N GLU A 52 7.56 9.01 11.50
CA GLU A 52 7.20 9.37 10.13
C GLU A 52 6.36 8.30 9.42
N ILE A 53 6.61 7.01 9.67
CA ILE A 53 5.82 5.94 9.05
C ILE A 53 4.34 6.00 9.45
N PRO A 54 3.97 6.09 10.74
CA PRO A 54 2.56 6.25 11.12
C PRO A 54 1.91 7.51 10.52
N LYS A 55 2.66 8.62 10.39
CA LYS A 55 2.17 9.83 9.71
C LYS A 55 1.92 9.58 8.23
N ALA A 56 2.82 8.86 7.55
CA ALA A 56 2.68 8.52 6.14
C ALA A 56 1.46 7.61 5.90
N VAL A 57 1.26 6.59 6.73
CA VAL A 57 0.07 5.72 6.68
C VAL A 57 -1.20 6.56 6.84
N ARG A 58 -1.31 7.41 7.88
CA ARG A 58 -2.49 8.27 8.10
C ARG A 58 -2.74 9.26 6.96
N LYS A 59 -1.67 9.73 6.32
CA LYS A 59 -1.76 10.65 5.17
C LYS A 59 -2.04 9.93 3.86
N SER A 60 -1.92 8.61 3.79
CA SER A 60 -2.19 7.87 2.56
C SER A 60 -3.69 7.79 2.28
N ASP A 61 -4.02 7.72 1.00
CA ASP A 61 -5.40 7.46 0.56
C ASP A 61 -5.63 5.95 0.44
N ILE A 62 -4.58 5.21 0.09
CA ILE A 62 -4.56 3.75 0.00
C ILE A 62 -3.24 3.22 0.58
N VAL A 63 -3.33 2.11 1.30
CA VAL A 63 -2.21 1.32 1.80
C VAL A 63 -2.12 0.03 1.01
N LEU A 64 -0.97 -0.21 0.40
CA LEU A 64 -0.63 -1.48 -0.23
C LEU A 64 0.19 -2.31 0.77
N VAL A 65 -0.33 -3.48 1.15
CA VAL A 65 0.38 -4.42 2.01
C VAL A 65 1.07 -5.46 1.14
N CYS A 66 2.37 -5.25 0.89
CA CYS A 66 3.20 -6.11 0.07
C CYS A 66 3.53 -7.41 0.81
N LEU A 67 3.06 -8.52 0.27
CA LEU A 67 3.21 -9.87 0.82
C LEU A 67 4.25 -10.67 0.04
N SER A 68 5.10 -11.35 0.79
CA SER A 68 6.07 -12.35 0.34
C SER A 68 6.22 -13.41 1.45
N PRO A 69 6.78 -14.60 1.18
CA PRO A 69 7.12 -15.59 2.20
C PRO A 69 7.94 -15.02 3.37
N LYS A 70 8.78 -14.01 3.09
CA LYS A 70 9.56 -13.31 4.10
C LYS A 70 8.71 -12.35 4.91
N ALA A 71 7.84 -11.58 4.27
CA ALA A 71 6.96 -10.63 4.96
C ALA A 71 5.99 -11.32 5.93
N ILE A 72 5.48 -12.51 5.56
CA ILE A 72 4.49 -13.24 6.38
C ILE A 72 5.09 -13.88 7.63
N THR A 73 6.34 -14.37 7.55
CA THR A 73 7.00 -15.06 8.68
C THR A 73 7.76 -14.11 9.59
N LYS A 74 8.08 -12.90 9.11
CA LYS A 74 8.89 -11.94 9.85
C LYS A 74 8.10 -11.32 11.01
N SER A 75 8.55 -11.60 12.22
CA SER A 75 8.23 -10.79 13.39
C SER A 75 8.92 -9.44 13.27
N GLY A 76 8.22 -8.35 13.59
CA GLY A 76 8.85 -7.04 13.61
C GLY A 76 7.91 -5.92 13.25
N TYR A 77 8.49 -4.83 12.74
CA TYR A 77 7.77 -3.58 12.56
C TYR A 77 6.69 -3.66 11.47
N VAL A 78 6.92 -4.42 10.38
CA VAL A 78 5.92 -4.65 9.33
C VAL A 78 4.59 -5.19 9.91
N GLN A 79 4.66 -6.06 10.93
CA GLN A 79 3.46 -6.58 11.60
C GLN A 79 2.68 -5.49 12.34
N LYS A 80 3.41 -4.52 12.94
CA LYS A 80 2.83 -3.35 13.61
C LYS A 80 2.24 -2.38 12.61
N GLU A 81 2.89 -2.15 11.47
CA GLU A 81 2.37 -1.31 10.39
C GLU A 81 1.08 -1.88 9.81
N ILE A 82 1.04 -3.19 9.52
CA ILE A 82 -0.16 -3.83 8.98
C ILE A 82 -1.30 -3.74 10.00
N ARG A 83 -1.02 -3.96 11.30
CA ARG A 83 -2.03 -3.76 12.35
C ARG A 83 -2.54 -2.32 12.35
N PHE A 84 -1.64 -1.36 12.37
CA PHE A 84 -2.01 0.06 12.39
C PHE A 84 -2.81 0.48 11.14
N ALA A 85 -2.49 -0.06 9.97
CA ALA A 85 -3.25 0.18 8.75
C ALA A 85 -4.64 -0.47 8.79
N LEU A 86 -4.77 -1.66 9.39
CA LEU A 86 -6.06 -2.31 9.64
C LEU A 86 -6.91 -1.48 10.61
N ASP A 87 -6.33 -1.02 11.72
CA ASP A 87 -7.02 -0.16 12.70
C ASP A 87 -7.58 1.11 12.02
N ILE A 88 -6.81 1.74 11.12
CA ILE A 88 -7.28 2.89 10.34
C ILE A 88 -8.37 2.49 9.33
N ALA A 89 -8.27 1.29 8.74
CA ALA A 89 -9.26 0.80 7.78
C ALA A 89 -10.63 0.62 8.45
N GLU A 90 -10.66 0.13 9.69
CA GLU A 90 -11.89 -0.05 10.50
C GLU A 90 -12.57 1.29 10.85
N GLU A 91 -11.82 2.40 10.90
CA GLU A 91 -12.37 3.75 11.09
C GLU A 91 -13.01 4.33 9.82
N LYS A 92 -12.87 3.68 8.66
CA LYS A 92 -13.43 4.15 7.38
C LYS A 92 -14.85 3.63 7.19
N PRO A 93 -15.69 4.36 6.41
CA PRO A 93 -16.98 3.83 5.98
C PRO A 93 -16.84 2.47 5.30
N GLU A 94 -17.88 1.65 5.44
CA GLU A 94 -18.06 0.43 4.66
C GLU A 94 -17.83 0.72 3.16
N ASP A 95 -17.23 -0.24 2.45
CA ASP A 95 -16.84 -0.16 1.02
C ASP A 95 -15.67 0.78 0.66
N THR A 96 -15.01 1.43 1.63
CA THR A 96 -13.81 2.23 1.33
C THR A 96 -12.63 1.33 0.97
N ILE A 97 -12.12 1.45 -0.26
CA ILE A 97 -10.87 0.79 -0.67
C ILE A 97 -9.68 1.55 -0.06
N PHE A 98 -9.34 1.21 1.19
CA PHE A 98 -8.20 1.79 1.89
C PHE A 98 -7.00 0.84 1.98
N LEU A 99 -7.22 -0.46 2.22
CA LEU A 99 -6.13 -1.43 2.40
C LEU A 99 -6.23 -2.53 1.35
N ILE A 100 -5.17 -2.72 0.56
CA ILE A 100 -5.11 -3.74 -0.51
C ILE A 100 -3.91 -4.65 -0.27
N PRO A 101 -4.10 -5.94 0.01
CA PRO A 101 -3.01 -6.90 0.01
C PRO A 101 -2.50 -7.14 -1.42
N VAL A 102 -1.18 -7.08 -1.61
CA VAL A 102 -0.49 -7.26 -2.88
C VAL A 102 0.57 -8.35 -2.72
N LYS A 103 0.39 -9.50 -3.36
CA LYS A 103 1.39 -10.57 -3.35
C LYS A 103 2.47 -10.26 -4.39
N LEU A 104 3.69 -10.08 -3.92
CA LEU A 104 4.88 -9.87 -4.77
C LEU A 104 5.36 -11.17 -5.41
N GLU A 105 5.14 -12.29 -4.71
CA GLU A 105 5.42 -13.65 -5.13
C GLU A 105 4.42 -14.61 -4.46
N GLU A 106 4.46 -15.90 -4.81
CA GLU A 106 3.54 -16.89 -4.25
C GLU A 106 3.76 -17.04 -2.74
N CYS A 107 2.70 -16.86 -1.95
CA CYS A 107 2.71 -16.93 -0.50
C CYS A 107 1.29 -17.01 0.08
N GLU A 108 1.19 -17.47 1.32
CA GLU A 108 -0.07 -17.46 2.06
C GLU A 108 -0.46 -16.03 2.45
N VAL A 109 -1.76 -15.75 2.41
CA VAL A 109 -2.30 -14.47 2.91
C VAL A 109 -2.58 -14.62 4.41
N PRO A 110 -2.02 -13.74 5.27
CA PRO A 110 -2.29 -13.79 6.70
C PRO A 110 -3.80 -13.71 7.01
N GLN A 111 -4.26 -14.46 8.01
CA GLN A 111 -5.70 -14.55 8.36
C GLN A 111 -6.39 -13.19 8.54
N ARG A 112 -5.72 -12.22 9.16
CA ARG A 112 -6.23 -10.84 9.35
C ARG A 112 -6.44 -10.05 8.06
N LEU A 113 -5.96 -10.54 6.92
CA LEU A 113 -6.15 -9.98 5.59
C LEU A 113 -7.02 -10.89 4.70
N ALA A 114 -7.52 -12.02 5.23
CA ALA A 114 -8.20 -13.04 4.45
C ALA A 114 -9.56 -12.59 3.90
N ASP A 115 -10.24 -11.68 4.61
CA ASP A 115 -11.52 -11.12 4.18
C ASP A 115 -11.36 -10.03 3.11
N LEU A 116 -10.13 -9.58 2.84
CA LEU A 116 -9.82 -8.58 1.83
C LEU A 116 -9.45 -9.27 0.52
N GLN A 117 -9.97 -8.77 -0.60
CA GLN A 117 -9.50 -9.17 -1.92
C GLN A 117 -8.05 -8.71 -2.15
N TRP A 118 -7.21 -9.61 -2.65
CA TRP A 118 -5.81 -9.33 -2.97
C TRP A 118 -5.53 -9.39 -4.47
N VAL A 119 -4.34 -8.94 -4.84
CA VAL A 119 -3.83 -9.08 -6.21
C VAL A 119 -2.46 -9.75 -6.22
N ASN A 120 -2.27 -10.64 -7.19
CA ASN A 120 -1.00 -11.31 -7.46
C ASN A 120 -0.22 -10.48 -8.49
N LEU A 121 0.83 -9.78 -8.08
CA LEU A 121 1.61 -8.91 -8.98
C LEU A 121 2.55 -9.68 -9.91
N PHE A 122 2.84 -10.94 -9.58
CA PHE A 122 3.63 -11.84 -10.42
C PHE A 122 2.82 -12.47 -11.57
N GLU A 123 1.51 -12.24 -11.63
CA GLU A 123 0.67 -12.65 -12.76
C GLU A 123 0.69 -11.61 -13.90
N PRO A 124 0.54 -12.02 -15.18
CA PRO A 124 0.61 -11.12 -16.34
C PRO A 124 -0.29 -9.88 -16.27
N GLN A 125 -1.46 -9.99 -15.63
CA GLN A 125 -2.43 -8.89 -15.49
C GLN A 125 -2.47 -8.30 -14.07
N GLY A 126 -1.55 -8.68 -13.19
CA GLY A 126 -1.54 -8.29 -11.78
C GLY A 126 -1.55 -6.78 -11.59
N PHE A 127 -0.62 -6.07 -12.25
CA PHE A 127 -0.53 -4.61 -12.15
C PHE A 127 -1.77 -3.89 -12.72
N GLN A 128 -2.37 -4.42 -13.79
CA GLN A 128 -3.59 -3.85 -14.38
C GLN A 128 -4.79 -4.00 -13.45
N ARG A 129 -4.91 -5.15 -12.77
CA ARG A 129 -5.92 -5.37 -11.72
C ARG A 129 -5.71 -4.41 -10.55
N LEU A 130 -4.47 -4.20 -10.10
CA LEU A 130 -4.15 -3.21 -9.07
C LEU A 130 -4.57 -1.81 -9.50
N LEU A 131 -4.20 -1.37 -10.71
CA LEU A 131 -4.58 -0.05 -11.24
C LEU A 131 -6.10 0.15 -11.27
N ARG A 132 -6.88 -0.89 -11.60
CA ARG A 132 -8.35 -0.81 -11.56
C ARG A 132 -8.86 -0.54 -10.15
N ALA A 133 -8.32 -1.21 -9.13
CA ALA A 133 -8.69 -0.99 -7.74
C ALA A 133 -8.29 0.43 -7.28
N LEU A 134 -7.09 0.89 -7.63
CA LEU A 134 -6.62 2.24 -7.31
C LEU A 134 -7.51 3.32 -7.93
N LYS A 135 -7.89 3.16 -9.20
CA LYS A 135 -8.81 4.09 -9.89
C LYS A 135 -10.17 4.15 -9.18
N LYS A 136 -10.72 3.01 -8.76
CA LYS A 136 -11.97 2.98 -7.98
C LYS A 136 -11.84 3.65 -6.61
N GLY A 137 -10.74 3.42 -5.91
CA GLY A 137 -10.45 4.15 -4.66
C GLY A 137 -10.35 5.67 -4.90
N ALA A 138 -9.65 6.11 -5.94
CA ALA A 138 -9.55 7.53 -6.28
C ALA A 138 -10.89 8.17 -6.68
N GLU A 139 -11.74 7.46 -7.44
CA GLU A 139 -13.10 7.93 -7.79
C GLU A 139 -13.90 8.28 -6.54
N SER A 140 -13.87 7.42 -5.51
CA SER A 140 -14.56 7.65 -4.23
C SER A 140 -14.06 8.91 -3.48
N LEU A 141 -12.80 9.30 -3.74
CA LEU A 141 -12.15 10.46 -3.14
C LEU A 141 -12.18 11.71 -4.03
N ASN A 142 -12.84 11.65 -5.19
CA ASN A 142 -12.82 12.69 -6.22
C ASN A 142 -11.39 13.06 -6.69
N ILE A 143 -10.50 12.06 -6.74
CA ILE A 143 -9.11 12.17 -7.23
C ILE A 143 -9.06 11.63 -8.67
N LYS A 144 -8.26 12.25 -9.54
CA LYS A 144 -7.98 11.73 -10.89
C LYS A 144 -6.63 11.02 -10.91
N ILE A 145 -6.61 9.85 -11.54
CA ILE A 145 -5.40 9.07 -11.87
C ILE A 145 -5.39 8.75 -13.35
#